data_AF-A0A0F7N7P2-F1
#
_entry.id   AF-A0A0F7N7P2-F1
#
_cell.length_a   1.000
_cell.length_b   1.000
_cell.length_c   1.000
_cell.angle_alpha   90.00
_cell.angle_beta   90.00
_cell.angle_gamma   90.00
#
_symmetry.space_group_name_H-M   'P 1'
#
loop_
_entity.id
_entity.type
_entity.pdbx_description
1 polymer ?
#
loop_
_entity_poly.entity_id
_entity_poly.type
_entity_poly.pdbx_seq_one_letter_code
_entity_poly.pdbx_strand_id
1 'polypeptide(L)'
;MRYVRSNRLRAVALAAALLATATAGTAAAAGDARTDDRGARNVHDAGGTDSAPGADRGQRPAASLTGTAKLTRSLGDDITFSFDARLAAKHNDNPRQATGTFRFSHYLGGEGAWAEADVDCLVTGGKVAVVSGVITDTDLPGAKGLRVGVTVHDQGRHDRLGYSWAATGSPVEDEDLVPCVSSAPFEKVKGGTGDFRVQPWQPEL
;
A
#
# COMPACT_ATOMS: atom_id res chain seq x y z
N MET A 1 3.50 15.07 -30.63
CA MET A 1 2.05 15.23 -30.88
C MET A 1 1.49 16.26 -29.91
N ARG A 2 0.76 17.28 -30.39
CA ARG A 2 0.26 18.40 -29.56
C ARG A 2 -1.14 18.06 -29.02
N TYR A 3 -1.29 17.91 -27.71
CA TYR A 3 -2.59 17.73 -27.07
C TYR A 3 -3.30 19.10 -26.95
N VAL A 4 -4.40 19.27 -27.67
CA VAL A 4 -5.27 20.46 -27.59
C VAL A 4 -6.15 20.34 -26.35
N ARG A 5 -5.92 21.20 -25.35
CA ARG A 5 -6.83 21.42 -24.22
C ARG A 5 -8.15 21.99 -24.74
N SER A 6 -9.27 21.33 -24.43
CA SER A 6 -10.60 21.88 -24.66
C SER A 6 -11.35 21.94 -23.33
N ASN A 7 -11.32 23.12 -22.70
CA ASN A 7 -12.18 23.48 -21.58
C ASN A 7 -13.55 23.89 -22.14
N ARG A 8 -14.59 23.12 -21.85
CA ARG A 8 -15.98 23.63 -21.92
C ARG A 8 -16.72 23.28 -20.64
N LEU A 9 -16.73 24.26 -19.75
CA LEU A 9 -17.70 24.42 -18.68
C LEU A 9 -19.10 24.43 -19.29
N ARG A 10 -19.98 23.54 -18.81
CA ARG A 10 -21.43 23.73 -18.86
C ARG A 10 -21.98 23.41 -17.48
N ALA A 11 -22.23 24.48 -16.73
CA ALA A 11 -23.10 24.47 -15.58
C ALA A 11 -24.55 24.32 -16.08
N VAL A 12 -25.28 23.33 -15.57
CA VAL A 12 -26.74 23.33 -15.59
C VAL A 12 -27.17 23.02 -14.17
N ALA A 13 -27.69 24.03 -13.49
CA ALA A 13 -28.41 23.90 -12.23
C ALA A 13 -29.88 23.64 -12.56
N LEU A 14 -30.47 22.60 -11.95
CA LEU A 14 -31.91 22.48 -11.76
C LEU A 14 -32.14 21.93 -10.36
N ALA A 15 -32.75 22.75 -9.53
CA ALA A 15 -33.26 22.44 -8.21
C ALA A 15 -34.70 21.92 -8.32
N ALA A 16 -35.05 20.92 -7.50
CA ALA A 16 -36.36 20.80 -6.89
C ALA A 16 -36.30 19.76 -5.75
N ALA A 17 -36.61 20.22 -4.55
CA ALA A 17 -36.82 19.41 -3.36
C ALA A 17 -38.19 18.72 -3.40
N LEU A 18 -38.36 17.58 -2.70
CA LEU A 18 -39.26 17.46 -1.53
C LEU A 18 -39.51 15.99 -1.11
N LEU A 19 -39.71 15.90 0.21
CA LEU A 19 -40.52 14.95 1.00
C LEU A 19 -39.86 13.66 1.54
N ALA A 20 -39.66 13.74 2.85
CA ALA A 20 -39.32 12.71 3.80
C ALA A 20 -40.37 11.60 3.90
N THR A 21 -39.91 10.40 4.22
CA THR A 21 -40.64 9.48 5.11
C THR A 21 -39.66 8.94 6.15
N ALA A 22 -39.92 9.27 7.40
CA ALA A 22 -39.32 8.63 8.56
C ALA A 22 -40.23 7.47 8.96
N THR A 23 -39.68 6.28 9.15
CA THR A 23 -40.32 5.23 9.92
C THR A 23 -39.36 4.75 11.00
N ALA A 24 -39.74 5.03 12.24
CA ALA A 24 -39.16 4.46 13.43
C ALA A 24 -39.57 2.98 13.55
N GLY A 25 -38.66 2.14 14.02
CA GLY A 25 -38.92 0.76 14.39
C GLY A 25 -37.86 0.27 15.37
N THR A 26 -38.11 0.48 16.65
CA THR A 26 -37.37 -0.10 17.78
C THR A 26 -37.82 -1.54 18.03
N ALA A 27 -36.88 -2.46 18.26
CA ALA A 27 -37.04 -3.54 19.22
C ALA A 27 -35.68 -4.13 19.60
N ALA A 28 -35.38 -4.08 20.90
CA ALA A 28 -34.30 -4.80 21.55
C ALA A 28 -34.71 -6.25 21.82
N ALA A 29 -33.75 -7.17 21.92
CA ALA A 29 -33.80 -8.28 22.87
C ALA A 29 -32.38 -8.82 23.10
N ALA A 30 -32.15 -9.17 24.36
CA ALA A 30 -30.88 -9.50 24.97
C ALA A 30 -30.66 -11.02 25.09
N GLY A 31 -29.44 -11.37 25.51
CA GLY A 31 -29.11 -12.61 26.22
C GLY A 31 -28.51 -13.71 25.35
N ASP A 32 -27.63 -14.57 25.84
CA ASP A 32 -26.88 -14.62 27.10
C ASP A 32 -25.85 -15.77 26.94
N ALA A 33 -24.95 -15.86 27.92
CA ALA A 33 -24.25 -17.07 28.35
C ALA A 33 -23.05 -17.63 27.55
N ARG A 34 -21.95 -17.59 28.31
CA ARG A 34 -20.66 -18.29 28.22
C ARG A 34 -20.82 -19.82 28.15
N THR A 35 -19.82 -20.49 27.56
CA THR A 35 -19.14 -21.63 28.19
C THR A 35 -17.66 -21.65 27.81
N ASP A 36 -16.81 -21.65 28.83
CA ASP A 36 -15.44 -22.16 28.77
C ASP A 36 -15.49 -23.68 28.54
N ASP A 37 -14.57 -24.23 27.75
CA ASP A 37 -13.90 -25.46 28.21
C ASP A 37 -12.47 -25.58 27.69
N ARG A 38 -11.63 -26.07 28.61
CA ARG A 38 -10.19 -26.19 28.52
C ARG A 38 -9.82 -27.56 27.95
N GLY A 39 -8.77 -27.57 27.14
CA GLY A 39 -7.69 -28.54 27.33
C GLY A 39 -7.74 -29.81 26.48
N ALA A 40 -6.81 -29.89 25.53
CA ALA A 40 -6.05 -31.10 25.31
C ALA A 40 -4.64 -30.72 24.86
N ARG A 41 -3.67 -30.97 25.74
CA ARG A 41 -2.23 -31.00 25.45
C ARG A 41 -1.94 -32.28 24.65
N ASN A 42 -0.99 -32.23 23.72
CA ASN A 42 0.02 -33.27 23.60
C ASN A 42 1.29 -32.71 22.97
N VAL A 43 2.40 -33.20 23.51
CA VAL A 43 3.79 -32.73 23.40
C VAL A 43 4.60 -33.79 22.62
N HIS A 44 5.82 -33.42 22.21
CA HIS A 44 6.96 -34.21 21.73
C HIS A 44 7.00 -34.38 20.20
N ASP A 45 8.11 -34.21 19.47
CA ASP A 45 9.52 -34.27 19.86
C ASP A 45 10.47 -33.65 18.78
N ALA A 46 11.68 -33.31 19.23
CA ALA A 46 13.00 -33.37 18.59
C ALA A 46 13.32 -32.63 17.28
N GLY A 47 14.19 -31.63 17.42
CA GLY A 47 15.61 -31.80 17.05
C GLY A 47 16.01 -31.67 15.58
N GLY A 48 16.45 -30.46 15.19
CA GLY A 48 17.20 -30.23 13.96
C GLY A 48 18.00 -28.92 14.04
N THR A 49 19.26 -28.99 14.48
CA THR A 49 20.19 -27.85 14.46
C THR A 49 20.75 -27.64 13.07
N ASP A 50 20.06 -26.84 12.26
CA ASP A 50 20.65 -26.18 11.10
C ASP A 50 20.89 -24.71 11.44
N SER A 51 22.17 -24.36 11.54
CA SER A 51 22.64 -22.98 11.67
C SER A 51 22.39 -22.23 10.36
N ALA A 52 21.23 -21.59 10.27
CA ALA A 52 20.88 -20.61 9.24
C ALA A 52 21.37 -19.21 9.68
N PRO A 53 21.77 -18.33 8.73
CA PRO A 53 22.38 -17.06 9.07
C PRO A 53 21.34 -16.06 9.59
N GLY A 54 21.71 -15.35 10.66
CA GLY A 54 21.14 -14.04 11.01
C GLY A 54 20.00 -14.05 12.02
N ALA A 55 20.35 -13.72 13.26
CA ALA A 55 19.46 -13.52 14.40
C ALA A 55 18.48 -12.34 14.24
N ASP A 56 17.44 -12.52 13.41
CA ASP A 56 16.32 -11.56 13.29
C ASP A 56 14.94 -12.24 13.31
N ARG A 57 14.90 -13.58 13.49
CA ARG A 57 13.65 -14.35 13.63
C ARG A 57 13.07 -14.11 15.03
N GLY A 58 12.41 -12.97 15.22
CA GLY A 58 11.66 -12.66 16.44
C GLY A 58 11.66 -11.20 16.85
N GLN A 59 12.56 -10.37 16.32
CA GLN A 59 12.56 -8.94 16.62
C GLN A 59 11.61 -8.21 15.67
N ARG A 60 10.73 -7.39 16.24
CA ARG A 60 9.84 -6.53 15.45
C ARG A 60 10.71 -5.59 14.60
N PRO A 61 10.44 -5.42 13.29
CA PRO A 61 11.24 -4.53 12.44
C PRO A 61 11.22 -3.10 12.97
N ALA A 62 12.20 -2.27 12.62
CA ALA A 62 12.19 -0.84 12.93
C ALA A 62 11.03 -0.12 12.22
N ALA A 63 10.78 -0.49 10.96
CA ALA A 63 9.68 0.02 10.14
C ALA A 63 9.21 -1.08 9.18
N SER A 64 7.94 -1.04 8.78
CA SER A 64 7.42 -1.92 7.72
C SER A 64 6.25 -1.29 6.99
N LEU A 65 6.12 -1.65 5.72
CA LEU A 65 4.94 -1.41 4.89
C LEU A 65 4.57 -2.73 4.24
N THR A 66 3.38 -3.23 4.56
CA THR A 66 2.88 -4.50 4.04
C THR A 66 1.45 -4.37 3.57
N GLY A 67 1.02 -5.25 2.67
CA GLY A 67 -0.38 -5.40 2.31
C GLY A 67 -0.60 -5.36 0.81
N THR A 68 -1.85 -5.46 0.40
CA THR A 68 -2.25 -5.40 -1.01
C THR A 68 -3.62 -4.77 -1.09
N ALA A 69 -3.80 -3.86 -2.03
CA ALA A 69 -5.10 -3.26 -2.30
C ALA A 69 -5.19 -2.71 -3.73
N LYS A 70 -6.42 -2.47 -4.18
CA LYS A 70 -6.69 -1.84 -5.48
C LYS A 70 -7.00 -0.36 -5.32
N LEU A 71 -6.75 0.44 -6.35
CA LEU A 71 -7.17 1.85 -6.38
C LEU A 71 -8.60 2.02 -6.89
N THR A 72 -9.25 3.10 -6.47
CA THR A 72 -10.57 3.50 -6.96
C THR A 72 -10.41 4.28 -8.26
N ARG A 73 -10.99 3.76 -9.36
CA ARG A 73 -10.95 4.38 -10.68
C ARG A 73 -12.32 4.38 -11.33
N SER A 74 -12.72 5.53 -11.88
CA SER A 74 -14.06 5.72 -12.46
C SER A 74 -14.22 5.08 -13.84
N LEU A 75 -13.12 4.86 -14.56
CA LEU A 75 -13.12 4.30 -15.92
C LEU A 75 -12.98 2.77 -15.93
N GLY A 76 -12.93 2.14 -14.75
CA GLY A 76 -12.83 0.69 -14.63
C GLY A 76 -11.40 0.15 -14.67
N ASP A 77 -10.38 1.00 -14.59
CA ASP A 77 -8.99 0.55 -14.46
C ASP A 77 -8.82 -0.43 -13.28
N ASP A 78 -8.08 -1.49 -13.52
CA ASP A 78 -7.61 -2.41 -12.49
C ASP A 78 -6.18 -2.04 -12.12
N ILE A 79 -6.05 -1.30 -11.02
CA ILE A 79 -4.74 -0.89 -10.49
C ILE A 79 -4.55 -1.55 -9.14
N THR A 80 -3.52 -2.37 -9.02
CA THR A 80 -3.18 -3.09 -7.78
C THR A 80 -1.80 -2.68 -7.31
N PHE A 81 -1.64 -2.46 -6.00
CA PHE A 81 -0.35 -2.32 -5.35
C PHE A 81 -0.22 -3.37 -4.26
N SER A 82 0.99 -3.94 -4.15
CA SER A 82 1.35 -4.93 -3.13
C SER A 82 2.70 -4.57 -2.53
N PHE A 83 2.82 -4.66 -1.20
CA PHE A 83 4.05 -4.33 -0.48
C PHE A 83 4.43 -5.46 0.47
N ASP A 84 5.72 -5.78 0.49
CA ASP A 84 6.40 -6.46 1.59
C ASP A 84 7.75 -5.74 1.78
N ALA A 85 7.72 -4.61 2.47
CA ALA A 85 8.89 -3.79 2.73
C ALA A 85 9.16 -3.70 4.23
N ARG A 86 10.43 -3.88 4.62
CA ARG A 86 10.84 -3.87 6.03
C ARG A 86 12.22 -3.28 6.24
N LEU A 87 12.35 -2.48 7.29
CA LEU A 87 13.61 -2.05 7.87
C LEU A 87 13.88 -2.90 9.11
N ALA A 88 14.95 -3.69 9.10
CA ALA A 88 15.32 -4.53 10.23
C ALA A 88 15.66 -3.69 11.47
N ALA A 89 15.43 -4.22 12.67
CA ALA A 89 15.68 -3.49 13.93
C ALA A 89 17.15 -3.06 14.08
N LYS A 90 18.08 -3.90 13.64
CA LYS A 90 19.53 -3.59 13.59
C LYS A 90 19.92 -2.43 12.67
N HIS A 91 19.02 -1.96 11.82
CA HIS A 91 19.22 -0.86 10.88
C HIS A 91 18.34 0.35 11.22
N ASN A 92 17.94 0.49 12.49
CA ASN A 92 17.04 1.54 12.96
C ASN A 92 17.52 2.97 12.65
N ASP A 93 18.79 3.20 12.36
CA ASP A 93 19.37 4.50 12.05
C ASP A 93 19.59 4.73 10.54
N ASN A 94 19.29 3.73 9.70
CA ASN A 94 19.61 3.78 8.27
C ASN A 94 18.46 3.23 7.41
N PRO A 95 17.50 4.08 6.99
CA PRO A 95 16.35 3.66 6.19
C PRO A 95 16.71 3.09 4.81
N ARG A 96 17.94 3.30 4.34
CA ARG A 96 18.46 2.75 3.08
C ARG A 96 18.91 1.29 3.16
N GLN A 97 18.82 0.69 4.35
CA GLN A 97 19.03 -0.75 4.57
C GLN A 97 17.70 -1.50 4.63
N ALA A 98 16.61 -0.87 4.20
CA ALA A 98 15.34 -1.56 4.02
C ALA A 98 15.45 -2.63 2.94
N THR A 99 14.65 -3.68 3.08
CA THR A 99 14.65 -4.85 2.19
C THR A 99 13.22 -5.27 1.89
N GLY A 100 13.08 -6.14 0.89
CA GLY A 100 11.81 -6.68 0.43
C GLY A 100 11.46 -6.18 -0.96
N THR A 101 10.19 -6.29 -1.34
CA THR A 101 9.72 -5.89 -2.67
C THR A 101 8.40 -5.15 -2.59
N PHE A 102 8.09 -4.43 -3.66
CA PHE A 102 6.72 -4.01 -3.93
C PHE A 102 6.39 -4.17 -5.40
N ARG A 103 5.12 -4.43 -5.67
CA ARG A 103 4.58 -4.66 -7.00
C ARG A 103 3.48 -3.67 -7.29
N PHE A 104 3.38 -3.27 -8.54
CA PHE A 104 2.25 -2.50 -9.03
C PHE A 104 1.84 -2.97 -10.41
N SER A 105 0.55 -2.85 -10.71
CA SER A 105 0.00 -3.09 -12.03
C SER A 105 -1.08 -2.07 -12.34
N HIS A 106 -1.23 -1.75 -13.62
CA HIS A 106 -2.30 -0.90 -14.12
C HIS A 106 -2.79 -1.46 -15.45
N TYR A 107 -4.04 -1.92 -15.46
CA TYR A 107 -4.71 -2.40 -16.67
C TYR A 107 -6.02 -1.65 -16.90
N LEU A 108 -6.35 -1.39 -18.16
CA LEU A 108 -7.65 -0.91 -18.63
C LEU A 108 -8.08 -1.76 -19.82
N GLY A 109 -9.21 -2.47 -19.70
CA GLY A 109 -9.69 -3.33 -20.79
C GLY A 109 -8.74 -4.47 -21.18
N GLY A 110 -7.84 -4.89 -20.29
CA GLY A 110 -6.82 -5.91 -20.53
C GLY A 110 -5.50 -5.37 -21.11
N GLU A 111 -5.46 -4.10 -21.48
CA GLU A 111 -4.22 -3.42 -21.90
C GLU A 111 -3.57 -2.76 -20.68
N GLY A 112 -2.27 -2.93 -20.51
CA GLY A 112 -1.58 -2.43 -19.34
C GLY A 112 -0.22 -3.08 -19.15
N ALA A 113 0.35 -2.83 -17.97
CA ALA A 113 1.64 -3.39 -17.59
C ALA A 113 1.71 -3.61 -16.07
N TRP A 114 2.72 -4.36 -15.64
CA TRP A 114 3.07 -4.56 -14.25
C TRP A 114 4.58 -4.39 -14.04
N ALA A 115 4.97 -4.12 -12.80
CA ALA A 115 6.35 -4.13 -12.36
C ALA A 115 6.49 -4.61 -10.92
N GLU A 116 7.64 -5.19 -10.62
CA GLU A 116 8.14 -5.51 -9.29
C GLU A 116 9.45 -4.74 -9.08
N ALA A 117 9.57 -4.12 -7.91
CA ALA A 117 10.75 -3.36 -7.50
C ALA A 117 11.34 -3.92 -6.21
N ASP A 118 12.67 -4.04 -6.20
CA ASP A 118 13.44 -4.37 -5.01
C ASP A 118 13.58 -3.11 -4.15
N VAL A 119 13.15 -3.20 -2.89
CA VAL A 119 13.17 -2.07 -1.95
C VAL A 119 14.61 -1.66 -1.64
N ASP A 120 14.89 -0.37 -1.77
CA ASP A 120 16.18 0.23 -1.41
C ASP A 120 16.08 1.38 -0.40
N CYS A 121 14.85 1.77 -0.03
CA CYS A 121 14.60 2.61 1.12
C CYS A 121 13.17 2.44 1.65
N LEU A 122 13.03 2.54 2.98
CA LEU A 122 11.76 2.69 3.66
C LEU A 122 11.87 3.72 4.80
N VAL A 123 11.07 4.78 4.72
CA VAL A 123 10.89 5.76 5.80
C VAL A 123 9.43 5.75 6.20
N THR A 124 9.14 5.64 7.49
CA THR A 124 7.77 5.78 8.00
C THR A 124 7.69 6.84 9.10
N GLY A 125 6.57 7.53 9.16
CA GLY A 125 6.29 8.58 10.14
C GLY A 125 4.82 8.55 10.50
N GLY A 126 4.51 8.20 11.75
CA GLY A 126 3.14 7.90 12.16
C GLY A 126 2.52 6.83 11.25
N LYS A 127 1.45 7.17 10.55
CA LYS A 127 0.73 6.27 9.63
C LYS A 127 1.08 6.45 8.15
N VAL A 128 2.13 7.21 7.86
CA VAL A 128 2.60 7.42 6.49
C VAL A 128 3.89 6.63 6.26
N ALA A 129 4.00 5.97 5.12
CA ALA A 129 5.21 5.31 4.65
C ALA A 129 5.61 5.87 3.29
N VAL A 130 6.90 6.11 3.09
CA VAL A 130 7.52 6.32 1.77
C VAL A 130 8.46 5.16 1.53
N VAL A 131 8.20 4.39 0.49
CA VAL A 131 9.04 3.29 0.03
C VAL A 131 9.60 3.63 -1.34
N SER A 132 10.88 3.33 -1.58
CA SER A 132 11.46 3.35 -2.93
C SER A 132 12.14 2.03 -3.23
N GLY A 133 12.28 1.76 -4.53
CA GLY A 133 12.96 0.57 -5.00
C GLY A 133 13.28 0.65 -6.48
N VAL A 134 14.16 -0.24 -6.93
CA VAL A 134 14.57 -0.36 -8.32
C VAL A 134 13.77 -1.48 -8.98
N ILE A 135 13.16 -1.20 -10.14
CA ILE A 135 12.38 -2.20 -10.87
C ILE A 135 13.30 -3.31 -11.36
N THR A 136 13.04 -4.53 -10.89
CA THR A 136 13.84 -5.73 -11.21
C THR A 136 13.11 -6.66 -12.17
N ASP A 137 11.78 -6.62 -12.21
CA ASP A 137 10.96 -7.40 -13.14
C ASP A 137 9.74 -6.61 -13.62
N THR A 138 9.40 -6.71 -14.91
CA THR A 138 8.34 -5.92 -15.53
C THR A 138 8.09 -6.34 -16.98
N ASP A 139 6.86 -6.17 -17.47
CA ASP A 139 6.52 -6.21 -18.90
C ASP A 139 6.40 -4.82 -19.55
N LEU A 140 6.62 -3.73 -18.79
CA LEU A 140 6.68 -2.36 -19.31
C LEU A 140 8.04 -2.11 -19.99
N PRO A 141 8.09 -1.89 -21.32
CA PRO A 141 9.34 -1.68 -22.01
C PRO A 141 10.09 -0.44 -21.48
N GLY A 142 11.39 -0.60 -21.19
CA GLY A 142 12.25 0.48 -20.71
C GLY A 142 12.19 0.74 -19.20
N ALA A 143 11.32 0.08 -18.44
CA ALA A 143 11.18 0.34 -17.00
C ALA A 143 12.18 -0.40 -16.11
N LYS A 144 12.75 -1.52 -16.57
CA LYS A 144 13.70 -2.32 -15.78
C LYS A 144 14.96 -1.51 -15.47
N GLY A 145 15.33 -1.47 -14.19
CA GLY A 145 16.47 -0.70 -13.67
C GLY A 145 16.12 0.72 -13.23
N LEU A 146 14.92 1.21 -13.51
CA LEU A 146 14.47 2.53 -13.02
C LEU A 146 14.10 2.45 -11.54
N ARG A 147 14.39 3.52 -10.80
CA ARG A 147 13.91 3.67 -9.42
C ARG A 147 12.53 4.30 -9.42
N VAL A 148 11.65 3.76 -8.60
CA VAL A 148 10.31 4.27 -8.37
C VAL A 148 10.03 4.39 -6.88
N GLY A 149 9.15 5.32 -6.52
CA GLY A 149 8.79 5.57 -5.14
C GLY A 149 7.28 5.62 -4.94
N VAL A 150 6.81 5.13 -3.81
CA VAL A 150 5.39 5.09 -3.45
C VAL A 150 5.20 5.60 -2.02
N THR A 151 4.23 6.50 -1.84
CA THR A 151 3.78 6.96 -0.52
C THR A 151 2.47 6.28 -0.18
N VAL A 152 2.37 5.67 1.01
CA VAL A 152 1.13 5.12 1.57
C VAL A 152 0.74 5.91 2.81
N HIS A 153 -0.54 6.21 2.96
CA HIS A 153 -1.14 6.67 4.21
C HIS A 153 -2.15 5.64 4.70
N ASP A 154 -1.79 4.91 5.76
CA ASP A 154 -2.60 3.89 6.43
C ASP A 154 -3.66 4.58 7.29
N GLN A 155 -4.88 4.64 6.75
CA GLN A 155 -6.08 5.16 7.41
C GLN A 155 -7.08 4.02 7.67
N GLY A 156 -6.60 2.77 7.71
CA GLY A 156 -7.42 1.56 7.69
C GLY A 156 -8.27 1.49 6.42
N ARG A 157 -9.60 1.45 6.55
CA ARG A 157 -10.47 1.24 5.37
C ARG A 157 -10.51 2.40 4.35
N HIS A 158 -9.72 3.45 4.56
CA HIS A 158 -9.68 4.65 3.73
C HIS A 158 -8.27 5.02 3.29
N ASP A 159 -7.40 4.02 3.16
CA ASP A 159 -6.02 4.20 2.72
C ASP A 159 -5.88 5.04 1.46
N ARG A 160 -4.76 5.78 1.43
CA ARG A 160 -4.38 6.61 0.30
C ARG A 160 -2.99 6.27 -0.18
N LEU A 161 -2.76 6.49 -1.47
CA LEU A 161 -1.52 6.15 -2.14
C LEU A 161 -1.06 7.28 -3.07
N GLY A 162 0.24 7.48 -3.18
CA GLY A 162 0.89 8.36 -4.15
C GLY A 162 2.08 7.64 -4.78
N TYR A 163 2.46 8.00 -5.99
CA TYR A 163 3.56 7.38 -6.73
C TYR A 163 4.39 8.46 -7.44
N SER A 164 5.70 8.26 -7.57
CA SER A 164 6.64 9.30 -8.03
C SER A 164 6.28 9.84 -9.43
N TRP A 165 5.85 8.95 -10.31
CA TRP A 165 5.49 9.25 -11.70
C TRP A 165 4.08 9.84 -11.86
N ALA A 166 3.46 10.36 -10.80
CA ALA A 166 2.11 10.95 -10.85
C ALA A 166 2.03 12.17 -11.78
N ALA A 167 3.11 12.92 -11.93
CA ALA A 167 3.16 14.11 -12.78
C ALA A 167 3.51 13.81 -14.24
N THR A 168 4.23 12.71 -14.48
CA THR A 168 4.72 12.32 -15.81
C THR A 168 3.77 11.32 -16.48
N GLY A 169 3.11 10.47 -15.69
CA GLY A 169 2.16 9.46 -16.17
C GLY A 169 2.78 8.07 -16.35
N SER A 170 4.10 7.97 -16.40
CA SER A 170 4.82 6.71 -16.55
C SER A 170 6.16 6.72 -15.80
N PRO A 171 6.58 5.60 -15.18
CA PRO A 171 7.92 5.46 -14.61
C PRO A 171 9.05 5.73 -15.61
N VAL A 172 8.84 5.43 -16.90
CA VAL A 172 9.88 5.62 -17.94
C VAL A 172 10.13 7.07 -18.30
N GLU A 173 9.29 7.98 -17.81
CA GLU A 173 9.40 9.43 -18.04
C GLU A 173 9.89 10.17 -16.77
N ASP A 174 10.15 9.43 -15.68
CA ASP A 174 10.57 9.95 -14.37
C ASP A 174 11.91 9.30 -13.96
N GLU A 175 12.96 9.65 -14.71
CA GLU A 175 14.32 9.16 -14.49
C GLU A 175 14.97 9.80 -13.25
N ASP A 176 16.01 9.16 -12.70
CA ASP A 176 16.86 9.71 -11.62
C ASP A 176 16.18 9.96 -10.27
N LEU A 177 15.09 9.26 -9.95
CA LEU A 177 14.52 9.31 -8.61
C LEU A 177 15.56 8.91 -7.56
N VAL A 178 15.74 9.76 -6.54
CA VAL A 178 16.57 9.45 -5.37
C VAL A 178 15.80 8.54 -4.39
N PRO A 179 16.49 7.68 -3.61
CA PRO A 179 15.82 6.85 -2.61
C PRO A 179 14.99 7.67 -1.61
N CYS A 180 13.97 7.03 -1.03
CA CYS A 180 13.09 7.60 -0.01
C CYS A 180 12.23 8.80 -0.46
N VAL A 181 11.97 8.96 -1.76
CA VAL A 181 11.15 10.06 -2.31
C VAL A 181 9.98 9.51 -3.12
N SER A 182 8.81 10.17 -3.01
CA SER A 182 7.62 9.92 -3.82
C SER A 182 6.67 11.13 -3.74
N SER A 183 5.53 11.07 -4.43
CA SER A 183 4.48 12.11 -4.38
C SER A 183 3.69 12.07 -3.06
N ALA A 184 2.88 13.10 -2.80
CA ALA A 184 1.86 13.06 -1.76
C ALA A 184 0.83 11.93 -2.03
N PRO A 185 0.15 11.38 -1.00
CA PRO A 185 -0.85 10.34 -1.19
C PRO A 185 -2.20 10.93 -1.67
N PHE A 186 -2.49 10.83 -2.96
CA PHE A 186 -3.68 11.44 -3.58
C PHE A 186 -4.72 10.42 -4.03
N GLU A 187 -4.32 9.20 -4.37
CA GLU A 187 -5.21 8.12 -4.76
C GLU A 187 -6.00 7.59 -3.57
N LYS A 188 -7.18 7.03 -3.84
CA LYS A 188 -8.01 6.36 -2.84
C LYS A 188 -8.00 4.85 -3.08
N VAL A 189 -7.76 4.08 -2.04
CA VAL A 189 -7.94 2.63 -2.10
C VAL A 189 -9.42 2.27 -2.28
N LYS A 190 -9.70 1.26 -3.11
CA LYS A 190 -11.02 0.71 -3.36
C LYS A 190 -11.42 -0.18 -2.18
N GLY A 191 -12.52 0.18 -1.52
CA GLY A 191 -13.04 -0.58 -0.37
C GLY A 191 -13.28 -2.05 -0.69
N GLY A 192 -12.93 -2.93 0.25
CA GLY A 192 -13.12 -4.38 0.13
C GLY A 192 -12.08 -5.11 -0.72
N THR A 193 -11.04 -4.42 -1.21
CA THR A 193 -9.97 -5.04 -2.02
C THR A 193 -8.69 -5.35 -1.25
N GLY A 194 -8.65 -4.98 0.03
CA GLY A 194 -7.51 -5.18 0.93
C GLY A 194 -7.23 -3.92 1.77
N ASP A 195 -6.04 -3.89 2.38
CA ASP A 195 -5.57 -2.86 3.33
C ASP A 195 -4.04 -2.77 3.23
N PHE A 196 -3.48 -1.59 3.49
CA PHE A 196 -2.06 -1.41 3.75
C PHE A 196 -1.82 -1.24 5.24
N ARG A 197 -0.66 -1.72 5.71
CA ARG A 197 -0.29 -1.64 7.12
C ARG A 197 1.05 -0.96 7.24
N VAL A 198 1.06 0.19 7.90
CA VAL A 198 2.28 0.93 8.20
C VAL A 198 2.67 0.67 9.65
N GLN A 199 3.88 0.15 9.83
CA GLN A 199 4.56 0.18 11.11
C GLN A 199 5.44 1.45 11.20
N PRO A 200 5.17 2.33 12.18
CA PRO A 200 5.95 3.55 12.36
C PRO A 200 7.38 3.26 12.82
N TRP A 201 8.32 4.00 12.23
CA TRP A 201 9.72 4.09 12.63
C TRP A 201 9.85 5.03 13.83
N GLN A 202 10.72 4.68 14.77
CA GLN A 202 11.00 5.45 15.98
C GLN A 202 12.53 5.55 16.15
N PRO A 203 13.19 6.47 15.41
CA PRO A 203 14.62 6.68 15.59
C PRO A 203 14.93 7.26 16.97
N GLU A 204 16.10 6.93 17.49
CA GLU A 204 16.65 7.59 18.68
C GLU A 204 17.10 9.01 18.30
N LEU A 205 16.77 10.00 19.13
CA LEU A 205 17.07 11.43 18.92
C LEU A 205 18.22 11.90 19.80
#